data_AF-A0A3N5QIB4-F1
#
_entry.id   AF-A0A3N5QIB4-F1
#
_cell.length_a   1.000
_cell.length_b   1.000
_cell.length_c   1.000
_cell.angle_alpha   90.00
_cell.angle_beta   90.00
_cell.angle_gamma   90.00
#
_symmetry.space_group_name_H-M   'P 1'
#
loop_
_entity.id
_entity.type
_entity.pdbx_description
1 polymer ?
#
loop_
_entity_poly.entity_id
_entity_poly.type
_entity_poly.pdbx_seq_one_letter_code
_entity_poly.pdbx_strand_id
1 'polypeptide(L)'
;ATKRLRADETWQDIPIIALTATIFKEDQEKMKQCGCSGFLPKPIDEAQLFAALRKYLPYHEKEPSPEKPGLPGGAKEFAQDLAGLKPEALAEIMSVLAGRLMKKWRQLEGSMFLDQWAAFGAEVKLLGEKFAVQTLVNYGQHLLDSASDLNIVELKKTIRIYPQLANTIDNQYK
;
A
#
# COMPACT_ATOMS: atom_id res chain seq x y z
N ALA A 1 15.73 26.38 10.23
CA ALA A 1 15.25 25.76 8.98
C ALA A 1 14.11 26.57 8.35
N THR A 2 12.96 26.72 9.01
CA THR A 2 11.75 27.39 8.47
C THR A 2 11.99 28.79 7.89
N LYS A 3 12.73 29.66 8.60
CA LYS A 3 13.07 31.01 8.08
C LYS A 3 13.77 30.98 6.72
N ARG A 4 14.59 29.95 6.45
CA ARG A 4 15.26 29.77 5.16
C ARG A 4 14.29 29.34 4.06
N LEU A 5 13.33 28.46 4.38
CA LEU A 5 12.28 28.06 3.43
C LEU A 5 11.39 29.25 3.06
N ARG A 6 11.07 30.12 4.04
CA ARG A 6 10.25 31.33 3.80
C ARG A 6 10.97 32.44 3.04
N ALA A 7 12.30 32.40 2.97
CA ALA A 7 13.07 33.38 2.20
C ALA A 7 13.06 33.08 0.68
N ASP A 8 12.65 31.88 0.27
CA ASP A 8 12.53 31.47 -1.13
C ASP A 8 11.06 31.61 -1.56
N GLU A 9 10.83 32.47 -2.56
CA GLU A 9 9.50 32.80 -3.08
C GLU A 9 8.72 31.57 -3.56
N THR A 10 9.42 30.54 -4.04
CA THR A 10 8.82 29.28 -4.52
C THR A 10 8.01 28.57 -3.44
N TRP A 11 8.39 28.74 -2.16
CA TRP A 11 7.82 28.00 -1.04
C TRP A 11 7.00 28.87 -0.09
N GLN A 12 6.81 30.16 -0.38
CA GLN A 12 6.16 31.09 0.54
C GLN A 12 4.74 30.66 0.92
N ASP A 13 3.97 30.17 -0.05
CA ASP A 13 2.57 29.79 0.16
C ASP A 13 2.39 28.35 0.65
N ILE A 14 3.43 27.51 0.63
CA ILE A 14 3.31 26.13 1.10
C ILE A 14 3.20 26.11 2.63
N PRO A 15 2.12 25.54 3.22
CA PRO A 15 1.97 25.46 4.67
C PRO A 15 3.07 24.61 5.31
N ILE A 16 3.65 25.10 6.40
CA ILE A 16 4.69 24.37 7.15
C ILE A 16 4.13 23.97 8.52
N ILE A 17 3.97 22.66 8.75
CA ILE A 17 3.56 22.10 10.04
C ILE A 17 4.80 21.51 10.72
N ALA A 18 5.19 22.07 11.87
CA ALA A 18 6.37 21.61 12.61
C ALA A 18 6.06 20.40 13.51
N LEU A 19 6.87 19.34 13.41
CA LEU A 19 6.83 18.21 14.33
C LEU A 19 7.78 18.46 15.51
N THR A 20 7.25 18.52 16.72
CA THR A 20 7.99 18.99 17.90
C THR A 20 7.91 18.00 19.07
N ALA A 21 9.01 17.85 19.83
CA ALA A 21 8.97 17.11 21.10
C ALA A 21 8.50 17.98 22.29
N THR A 22 8.38 19.30 22.10
CA THR A 22 7.93 20.26 23.10
C THR A 22 6.49 20.73 22.81
N ILE A 23 5.70 20.85 23.87
CA ILE A 23 4.35 21.41 23.87
C ILE A 23 4.28 22.79 24.55
N PHE A 24 5.42 23.34 24.97
CA PHE A 24 5.46 24.64 25.65
C PHE A 24 5.07 25.78 24.71
N LYS A 25 4.32 26.75 25.25
CA LYS A 25 3.76 27.86 24.45
C LYS A 25 4.87 28.74 23.86
N GLU A 26 5.93 28.98 24.61
CA GLU A 26 7.06 29.80 24.21
C GLU A 26 7.75 29.21 22.97
N ASP A 27 7.82 27.88 22.89
CA ASP A 27 8.38 27.19 21.74
C ASP A 27 7.44 27.24 20.53
N GLN A 28 6.12 27.14 20.76
CA GLN A 28 5.12 27.32 19.71
C GLN A 28 5.16 28.73 19.10
N GLU A 29 5.31 29.76 19.95
CA GLU A 29 5.45 31.14 19.50
C GLU A 29 6.71 31.36 18.67
N LYS A 30 7.85 30.81 19.11
CA LYS A 30 9.09 30.85 18.32
C LYS A 30 8.93 30.18 16.96
N MET A 31 8.27 29.02 16.89
CA MET A 31 8.02 28.33 15.62
C MET A 31 7.10 29.14 14.71
N LYS A 32 6.04 29.75 15.26
CA LYS A 32 5.16 30.65 14.52
C LYS A 32 5.91 31.85 13.95
N GLN A 33 6.74 32.50 14.76
CA GLN A 33 7.60 33.62 14.32
C GLN A 33 8.61 33.21 13.25
N CYS A 34 9.01 31.94 13.21
CA CYS A 34 9.86 31.41 12.15
C CYS A 34 9.11 31.13 10.83
N GLY A 35 7.78 31.30 10.80
CA GLY A 35 6.94 31.12 9.61
C GLY A 35 6.24 29.77 9.51
N CYS A 36 6.15 29.00 10.61
CA CYS A 36 5.33 27.79 10.65
C CYS A 36 3.83 28.14 10.66
N SER A 37 3.05 27.39 9.87
CA SER A 37 1.60 27.50 9.78
C SER A 37 0.91 26.70 10.89
N GLY A 38 1.55 25.64 11.39
CA GLY A 38 1.05 24.81 12.49
C GLY A 38 2.15 24.01 13.18
N PHE A 39 1.77 23.25 14.21
CA PHE A 39 2.67 22.37 14.96
C PHE A 39 1.93 21.12 15.43
N LEU A 40 2.64 20.00 15.56
CA LEU A 40 2.14 18.74 16.11
C LEU A 40 3.17 18.14 17.07
N PRO A 41 2.75 17.67 18.26
CA PRO A 41 3.66 17.01 19.19
C PRO A 41 4.10 15.63 18.67
N LYS A 42 5.27 15.18 19.13
CA LYS A 42 5.73 13.80 19.00
C LYS A 42 5.40 13.03 20.30
N PRO A 43 5.00 11.74 20.22
CA PRO A 43 4.63 11.01 19.00
C PRO A 43 3.38 11.60 18.35
N ILE A 44 3.28 11.49 17.02
CA ILE A 44 2.18 12.07 16.26
C ILE A 44 0.91 11.26 16.52
N ASP A 45 -0.15 11.95 16.92
CA ASP A 45 -1.51 11.40 16.96
C ASP A 45 -2.17 11.53 15.58
N GLU A 46 -2.81 10.44 15.13
CA GLU A 46 -3.41 10.35 13.80
C GLU A 46 -4.56 11.35 13.63
N ALA A 47 -5.42 11.50 14.64
CA ALA A 47 -6.54 12.43 14.59
C ALA A 47 -6.04 13.89 14.52
N GLN A 48 -5.02 14.25 15.29
CA GLN A 48 -4.39 15.58 15.23
C GLN A 48 -3.71 15.85 13.88
N LEU A 49 -3.04 14.85 13.31
CA LEU A 49 -2.43 14.97 11.97
C LEU A 49 -3.48 15.26 10.91
N PHE A 50 -4.55 14.46 10.85
CA PHE A 50 -5.64 14.68 9.89
C PHE A 50 -6.33 16.03 10.10
N ALA A 51 -6.56 16.43 11.35
CA ALA A 51 -7.13 17.74 11.66
C ALA A 51 -6.23 18.89 11.19
N ALA A 52 -4.91 18.74 11.25
CA ALA A 52 -3.98 19.73 10.74
C ALA A 52 -3.94 19.76 9.21
N LEU A 53 -3.94 18.60 8.55
CA LEU A 53 -3.93 18.48 7.08
C LEU A 53 -5.20 19.03 6.43
N ARG A 54 -6.39 18.75 7.01
CA ARG A 54 -7.69 19.24 6.51
C ARG A 54 -7.80 20.77 6.43
N LYS A 55 -6.95 21.51 7.15
CA LYS A 55 -6.90 22.98 7.08
C LYS A 55 -6.27 23.49 5.78
N TYR A 56 -5.48 22.66 5.12
CA TYR A 56 -4.60 23.09 4.02
C TYR A 56 -4.79 22.29 2.73
N LEU A 57 -5.43 21.12 2.80
CA LEU A 57 -5.67 20.27 1.64
C LEU A 57 -7.16 20.20 1.33
N PRO A 58 -7.55 20.26 0.03
CA PRO A 58 -8.89 19.86 -0.36
C PRO A 58 -9.07 18.39 0.02
N TYR A 59 -10.21 18.07 0.62
CA TYR A 59 -10.58 16.70 0.93
C TYR A 59 -12.05 16.48 0.57
N HIS A 60 -12.35 15.24 0.19
CA HIS A 60 -13.72 14.76 0.07
C HIS A 60 -13.85 13.58 1.01
N GLU A 61 -15.01 13.47 1.67
CA GLU A 61 -15.36 12.22 2.33
C GLU A 61 -15.42 11.15 1.23
N LYS A 62 -14.62 10.09 1.41
CA LYS A 62 -14.69 8.94 0.53
C LYS A 62 -16.08 8.34 0.75
N GLU A 63 -16.91 8.30 -0.30
CA GLU A 63 -18.13 7.49 -0.26
C GLU A 63 -17.75 6.07 0.20
N PRO A 64 -18.62 5.37 0.94
CA PRO A 64 -18.38 3.98 1.26
C PRO A 64 -18.20 3.22 -0.06
N SER A 65 -16.94 2.98 -0.41
CA SER A 65 -16.57 2.10 -1.50
C SER A 65 -17.29 0.78 -1.24
N PRO A 66 -17.89 0.14 -2.25
CA PRO A 66 -18.46 -1.19 -2.08
C PRO A 66 -17.44 -2.04 -1.30
N GLU A 67 -17.93 -2.79 -0.29
CA GLU A 67 -17.09 -3.64 0.55
C GLU A 67 -16.11 -4.36 -0.35
N LYS A 68 -14.84 -3.97 -0.24
CA LYS A 68 -13.79 -4.61 -1.01
C LYS A 68 -13.86 -6.09 -0.71
N PRO A 69 -13.64 -6.97 -1.69
CA PRO A 69 -13.51 -8.39 -1.40
C PRO A 69 -12.57 -8.53 -0.20
N GLY A 70 -12.99 -9.30 0.81
CA GLY A 70 -12.14 -9.59 1.95
C GLY A 70 -10.80 -10.18 1.49
N LEU A 71 -9.88 -10.41 2.44
CA LEU A 71 -8.57 -11.01 2.12
C LEU A 71 -8.73 -12.09 1.02
N PRO A 72 -8.00 -11.98 -0.10
CA PRO A 72 -8.16 -12.87 -1.24
C PRO A 72 -8.05 -14.32 -0.76
N GLY A 73 -8.95 -15.18 -1.27
CA GLY A 73 -9.10 -16.58 -0.85
C GLY A 73 -7.75 -17.27 -0.61
N GLY A 74 -7.69 -18.04 0.47
CA GLY A 74 -6.45 -18.67 0.90
C GLY A 74 -6.04 -19.84 0.00
N ALA A 75 -5.13 -20.67 0.49
CA ALA A 75 -4.64 -21.85 -0.23
C ALA A 75 -5.77 -22.78 -0.71
N LYS A 76 -6.91 -22.82 0.00
CA LYS A 76 -8.05 -23.68 -0.35
C LYS A 76 -8.79 -23.19 -1.59
N GLU A 77 -9.19 -21.92 -1.61
CA GLU A 77 -9.85 -21.30 -2.76
C GLU A 77 -8.93 -21.30 -3.98
N PHE A 78 -7.63 -21.04 -3.75
CA PHE A 78 -6.64 -21.13 -4.81
C PHE A 78 -6.54 -22.54 -5.41
N ALA A 79 -6.49 -23.58 -4.58
CA ALA A 79 -6.48 -24.96 -5.06
C ALA A 79 -7.76 -25.33 -5.85
N GLN A 80 -8.91 -24.77 -5.48
CA GLN A 80 -10.16 -24.97 -6.21
C GLN A 80 -10.12 -24.34 -7.60
N ASP A 81 -9.57 -23.13 -7.73
CA ASP A 81 -9.40 -22.47 -9.03
C ASP A 81 -8.45 -23.27 -9.94
N LEU A 82 -7.40 -23.88 -9.37
CA LEU A 82 -6.44 -24.68 -10.12
C LEU A 82 -7.00 -26.03 -10.59
N ALA A 83 -7.93 -26.63 -9.84
CA ALA A 83 -8.44 -27.98 -10.10
C ALA A 83 -9.14 -28.13 -11.47
N GLY A 84 -9.65 -27.04 -12.04
CA GLY A 84 -10.30 -27.03 -13.36
C GLY A 84 -9.38 -26.76 -14.55
N LEU A 85 -8.09 -26.50 -14.31
CA LEU A 85 -7.15 -26.10 -15.36
C LEU A 85 -6.55 -27.29 -16.10
N LYS A 86 -6.24 -27.05 -17.38
CA LYS A 86 -5.48 -28.01 -18.19
C LYS A 86 -4.02 -28.09 -17.71
N PRO A 87 -3.33 -29.24 -17.88
CA PRO A 87 -1.95 -29.41 -17.43
C PRO A 87 -0.98 -28.36 -17.97
N GLU A 88 -1.17 -27.91 -19.22
CA GLU A 88 -0.31 -26.91 -19.84
C GLU A 88 -0.47 -25.53 -19.19
N ALA A 89 -1.71 -25.16 -18.87
CA ALA A 89 -2.02 -23.92 -18.16
C ALA A 89 -1.48 -23.96 -16.73
N LEU A 90 -1.62 -25.09 -16.05
CA LEU A 90 -1.11 -25.29 -14.71
C LEU A 90 0.43 -25.14 -14.68
N ALA A 91 1.15 -25.78 -15.61
CA ALA A 91 2.60 -25.66 -15.73
C ALA A 91 3.06 -24.22 -16.00
N GLU A 92 2.33 -23.48 -16.85
CA GLU A 92 2.65 -22.08 -17.13
C GLU A 92 2.44 -21.18 -15.90
N ILE A 93 1.31 -21.31 -15.21
CA ILE A 93 1.02 -20.57 -13.98
C ILE A 93 2.08 -20.87 -12.91
N MET A 94 2.44 -22.15 -12.73
CA MET A 94 3.49 -22.59 -11.82
C MET A 94 4.83 -21.90 -12.10
N SER A 95 5.26 -21.93 -13.36
CA SER A 95 6.53 -21.33 -13.78
C SER A 95 6.55 -19.83 -13.51
N VAL A 96 5.44 -19.14 -13.77
CA VAL A 96 5.34 -17.69 -13.55
C VAL A 96 5.27 -17.35 -12.06
N LEU A 97 4.43 -18.02 -11.27
CA LEU A 97 4.24 -17.74 -9.83
C LEU A 97 5.48 -18.14 -9.01
N ALA A 98 5.88 -19.41 -9.07
CA ALA A 98 6.99 -19.91 -8.25
C ALA A 98 8.38 -19.46 -8.76
N GLY A 99 8.47 -19.10 -10.04
CA GLY A 99 9.69 -18.58 -10.66
C GLY A 99 9.73 -17.05 -10.69
N ARG A 100 9.25 -16.47 -11.78
CA ARG A 100 9.44 -15.04 -12.12
C ARG A 100 8.87 -14.11 -11.05
N LEU A 101 7.62 -14.31 -10.65
CA LEU A 101 6.94 -13.45 -9.68
C LEU A 101 7.45 -13.67 -8.25
N MET A 102 7.83 -14.89 -7.86
CA MET A 102 8.48 -15.14 -6.56
C MET A 102 9.81 -14.39 -6.44
N LYS A 103 10.62 -14.37 -7.50
CA LYS A 103 11.87 -13.59 -7.52
C LYS A 103 11.58 -12.10 -7.36
N LYS A 104 10.58 -11.56 -8.08
CA LYS A 104 10.17 -10.15 -7.97
C LYS A 104 9.66 -9.84 -6.55
N TRP A 105 8.82 -10.68 -5.98
CA TRP A 105 8.31 -10.52 -4.61
C TRP A 105 9.44 -10.42 -3.58
N ARG A 106 10.45 -11.30 -3.65
CA ARG A 106 11.61 -11.26 -2.74
C ARG A 106 12.44 -9.99 -2.87
N GLN A 107 12.50 -9.39 -4.06
CA GLN A 107 13.19 -8.12 -4.27
C GLN A 107 12.41 -6.93 -3.70
N LEU A 108 11.07 -7.04 -3.69
CA LEU A 108 10.19 -6.02 -3.13
C LEU A 108 10.03 -6.16 -1.62
N GLU A 109 10.25 -7.36 -1.04
CA GLU A 109 10.11 -7.58 0.39
C GLU A 109 10.98 -6.60 1.21
N GLY A 110 10.34 -5.85 2.11
CA GLY A 110 10.99 -4.77 2.88
C GLY A 110 10.99 -3.40 2.20
N SER A 111 10.58 -3.30 0.93
CA SER A 111 10.44 -2.05 0.19
C SER A 111 9.28 -1.19 0.72
N MET A 112 9.49 0.13 0.71
CA MET A 112 8.46 1.14 0.99
C MET A 112 7.84 1.75 -0.29
N PHE A 113 8.23 1.27 -1.48
CA PHE A 113 7.78 1.79 -2.77
C PHE A 113 6.42 1.19 -3.18
N LEU A 114 5.34 1.92 -2.92
CA LEU A 114 3.95 1.47 -3.13
C LEU A 114 3.61 1.24 -4.61
N ASP A 115 4.18 2.04 -5.49
CA ASP A 115 4.10 1.92 -6.95
C ASP A 115 4.61 0.57 -7.45
N GLN A 116 5.70 0.07 -6.85
CA GLN A 116 6.26 -1.23 -7.22
C GLN A 116 5.35 -2.39 -6.76
N TRP A 117 4.71 -2.26 -5.59
CA TRP A 117 3.72 -3.21 -5.11
C TRP A 117 2.44 -3.17 -5.94
N ALA A 118 1.99 -1.99 -6.36
CA ALA A 118 0.88 -1.84 -7.30
C ALA A 118 1.18 -2.53 -8.64
N ALA A 119 2.36 -2.29 -9.22
CA ALA A 119 2.78 -2.96 -10.46
C ALA A 119 2.88 -4.49 -10.29
N PHE A 120 3.36 -4.97 -9.14
CA PHE A 120 3.34 -6.40 -8.83
C PHE A 120 1.90 -6.94 -8.77
N GLY A 121 0.99 -6.25 -8.10
CA GLY A 121 -0.43 -6.61 -8.03
C GLY A 121 -1.09 -6.69 -9.40
N ALA A 122 -0.82 -5.72 -10.27
CA ALA A 122 -1.30 -5.72 -11.66
C ALA A 122 -0.81 -6.96 -12.44
N GLU A 123 0.46 -7.33 -12.31
CA GLU A 123 0.98 -8.53 -12.97
C GLU A 123 0.32 -9.82 -12.46
N VAL A 124 0.09 -9.94 -11.15
CA VAL A 124 -0.61 -11.10 -10.58
C VAL A 124 -2.07 -11.14 -11.03
N LYS A 125 -2.74 -9.98 -11.08
CA LYS A 125 -4.12 -9.86 -11.57
C LYS A 125 -4.23 -10.32 -13.03
N LEU A 126 -3.35 -9.80 -13.90
CA LEU A 126 -3.33 -10.16 -15.32
C LEU A 126 -3.07 -11.66 -15.53
N LEU A 127 -2.21 -12.26 -14.70
CA LEU A 127 -2.01 -13.71 -14.72
C LEU A 127 -3.30 -14.46 -14.36
N GLY A 128 -3.99 -14.01 -13.30
CA GLY A 128 -5.28 -14.57 -12.89
C GLY A 128 -6.33 -14.47 -14.01
N GLU A 129 -6.45 -13.30 -14.64
CA GLU A 129 -7.40 -13.08 -15.74
C GLU A 129 -7.09 -13.97 -16.95
N LYS A 130 -5.81 -14.09 -17.33
CA LYS A 130 -5.36 -14.93 -18.45
C LYS A 130 -5.80 -16.39 -18.30
N PHE A 131 -5.80 -16.91 -17.08
CA PHE A 131 -6.09 -18.31 -16.80
C PHE A 131 -7.43 -18.54 -16.08
N ALA A 132 -8.26 -17.50 -15.94
CA ALA A 132 -9.51 -17.53 -15.18
C ALA A 132 -9.36 -18.04 -13.73
N VAL A 133 -8.26 -17.67 -13.06
CA VAL A 133 -7.99 -17.99 -11.66
C VAL A 133 -8.38 -16.82 -10.77
N GLN A 134 -9.61 -16.87 -10.26
CA GLN A 134 -10.24 -15.74 -9.56
C GLN A 134 -9.47 -15.32 -8.29
N THR A 135 -8.85 -16.27 -7.59
CA THR A 135 -8.04 -15.99 -6.40
C THR A 135 -6.85 -15.07 -6.73
N LEU A 136 -6.18 -15.26 -7.87
CA LEU A 136 -5.09 -14.38 -8.31
C LEU A 136 -5.60 -13.01 -8.75
N VAL A 137 -6.76 -12.96 -9.42
CA VAL A 137 -7.42 -11.70 -9.79
C VAL A 137 -7.74 -10.88 -8.54
N ASN A 138 -8.39 -11.51 -7.56
CA ASN A 138 -8.74 -10.89 -6.29
C ASN A 138 -7.50 -10.45 -5.50
N TYR A 139 -6.46 -11.29 -5.48
CA TYR A 139 -5.19 -10.96 -4.84
C TYR A 139 -4.56 -9.72 -5.45
N GLY A 140 -4.41 -9.71 -6.77
CA GLY A 140 -3.79 -8.60 -7.48
C GLY A 140 -4.58 -7.30 -7.35
N GLN A 141 -5.92 -7.39 -7.42
CA GLN A 141 -6.80 -6.23 -7.23
C GLN A 141 -6.72 -5.69 -5.81
N HIS A 142 -6.74 -6.54 -4.78
CA HIS A 142 -6.67 -6.10 -3.39
C HIS A 142 -5.32 -5.42 -3.08
N LEU A 143 -4.23 -5.91 -3.68
CA LEU A 143 -2.92 -5.29 -3.56
C LEU A 143 -2.86 -3.93 -4.26
N LEU A 144 -3.42 -3.82 -5.47
CA LEU A 144 -3.56 -2.56 -6.21
C LEU A 144 -4.37 -1.52 -5.44
N ASP A 145 -5.52 -1.91 -4.92
CA ASP A 145 -6.42 -1.03 -4.17
C ASP A 145 -5.76 -0.57 -2.87
N SER A 146 -5.09 -1.48 -2.16
CA SER A 146 -4.39 -1.15 -0.92
C SER A 146 -3.22 -0.19 -1.15
N ALA A 147 -2.49 -0.34 -2.26
CA ALA A 147 -1.42 0.57 -2.64
C ALA A 147 -1.95 1.94 -3.04
N SER A 148 -3.00 1.98 -3.87
CA SER A 148 -3.61 3.22 -4.39
C SER A 148 -4.29 4.04 -3.28
N ASP A 149 -4.88 3.36 -2.31
CA ASP A 149 -5.54 3.99 -1.16
C ASP A 149 -4.59 4.31 0.00
N LEU A 150 -3.28 4.05 -0.15
CA LEU A 150 -2.28 4.18 0.92
C LEU A 150 -2.62 3.37 2.18
N ASN A 151 -3.37 2.27 2.04
CA ASN A 151 -3.71 1.37 3.15
C ASN A 151 -2.55 0.40 3.42
N ILE A 152 -1.53 0.91 4.11
CA ILE A 152 -0.28 0.17 4.37
C ILE A 152 -0.52 -1.09 5.22
N VAL A 153 -1.47 -1.03 6.15
CA VAL A 153 -1.81 -2.18 7.01
C VAL A 153 -2.34 -3.32 6.17
N GLU A 154 -3.31 -3.03 5.30
CA GLU A 154 -3.91 -4.03 4.44
C GLU A 154 -2.93 -4.52 3.38
N LEU A 155 -2.19 -3.62 2.74
CA LEU A 155 -1.12 -3.95 1.80
C LEU A 155 -0.15 -4.98 2.39
N LYS A 156 0.33 -4.76 3.62
CA LYS A 156 1.25 -5.68 4.29
C LYS A 156 0.63 -7.04 4.57
N LYS A 157 -0.65 -7.10 4.94
CA LYS A 157 -1.36 -8.38 5.09
C LYS A 157 -1.43 -9.11 3.75
N THR A 158 -1.79 -8.41 2.67
CA THR A 158 -1.90 -8.99 1.33
C THR A 158 -0.54 -9.51 0.83
N ILE A 159 0.55 -8.75 0.99
CA ILE A 159 1.90 -9.17 0.59
C ILE A 159 2.28 -10.53 1.20
N ARG A 160 1.91 -10.78 2.47
CA ARG A 160 2.22 -12.02 3.20
C ARG A 160 1.46 -13.26 2.71
N ILE A 161 0.39 -13.09 1.93
CA ILE A 161 -0.39 -14.20 1.38
C ILE A 161 0.35 -14.84 0.20
N TYR A 162 1.08 -14.04 -0.60
CA TYR A 162 1.67 -14.50 -1.85
C TYR A 162 2.54 -15.77 -1.72
N PRO A 163 3.47 -15.88 -0.74
CA PRO A 163 4.26 -17.10 -0.59
C PRO A 163 3.41 -18.35 -0.33
N GLN A 164 2.25 -18.20 0.32
CA GLN A 164 1.34 -19.33 0.60
C GLN A 164 0.66 -19.80 -0.68
N LEU A 165 0.26 -18.87 -1.55
CA LEU A 165 -0.28 -19.21 -2.87
C LEU A 165 0.78 -19.93 -3.70
N ALA A 166 2.00 -19.39 -3.79
CA ALA A 166 3.09 -20.02 -4.54
C ALA A 166 3.43 -21.43 -4.02
N ASN A 167 3.43 -21.64 -2.70
CA ASN A 167 3.74 -22.93 -2.08
C ASN A 167 2.59 -23.95 -2.16
N THR A 168 1.33 -23.51 -2.32
CA THR A 168 0.19 -24.42 -2.51
C THR A 168 0.41 -25.31 -3.73
N ILE A 169 1.04 -24.76 -4.76
CA ILE A 169 1.29 -25.46 -6.01
C ILE A 169 2.42 -26.49 -5.87
N ASP A 170 3.42 -26.18 -5.04
CA ASP A 170 4.57 -27.05 -4.77
C ASP A 170 4.21 -28.30 -3.97
N ASN A 171 3.14 -28.23 -3.17
CA ASN A 171 2.68 -29.33 -2.31
C ASN A 171 1.62 -30.23 -2.95
N GLN A 172 0.83 -29.72 -3.91
CA GLN A 172 -0.25 -30.48 -4.56
C GLN A 172 0.13 -31.13 -5.89
N TYR A 173 1.19 -30.67 -6.55
CA TYR A 173 1.52 -31.06 -7.93
C TYR A 173 3.00 -31.48 -8.14
N LYS A 174 3.69 -31.88 -7.06
CA LYS A 174 4.91 -32.70 -7.12
C LYS A 174 4.54 -34.17 -7.22
#